data_AF-A0A9P9WBS0-F1
#
_entry.id   AF-A0A9P9WBS0-F1
#
_cell.length_a   1.000
_cell.length_b   1.000
_cell.length_c   1.000
_cell.angle_alpha   90.00
_cell.angle_beta   90.00
_cell.angle_gamma   90.00
#
_symmetry.space_group_name_H-M   'P 1'
#
loop_
_entity.id
_entity.type
_entity.pdbx_description
1 polymer ?
#
loop_
_entity_poly.entity_id
_entity_poly.type
_entity_poly.pdbx_seq_one_letter_code
_entity_poly.pdbx_strand_id
1 'polypeptide(L)'
;MVARLDPDPASAVVKRMGMKWTEKQKRKYWNSLKLVELKRFAEPYPTNDYFMATTQKGKEQWDKFWEGKGLKDKRYNGGERRQILVLDESRLQYKIPQDESVVFLDADTKEIFMVILRNFFPDDDLRMDFVSICREIIKYRRDDRREDPGQLVHFGYTCGSRHQPGMQLAKNCRKISPKNHRALNNASQGMAGIGWNMLRGRLPQEIIDDYNDTIEAIGCARMDMGKTGDDTFAYNIGGELVTFNEHGDLQLPPPSGLSAVNYARFTHKENNGNKWFVAVTCIAASDSSIGGNFYNASYGIMMEAADNTVSAFQPSDYHGTTLYEIVLDPWPRDGYEQRPDGGENIGFSFEVSKGLRNAKKREWERQEYRKRHRPQRGGPRKRRSLYVSDVEPDHGSDDDYMP
;
A
#
# COMPACT_ATOMS: atom_id res chain seq x y z
N MET A 1 21.68 41.99 -25.66
CA MET A 1 20.95 40.71 -25.72
C MET A 1 21.27 39.95 -24.45
N VAL A 2 20.36 39.99 -23.47
CA VAL A 2 20.49 39.18 -22.25
C VAL A 2 20.08 37.77 -22.65
N ALA A 3 21.03 36.83 -22.63
CA ALA A 3 20.74 35.42 -22.83
C ALA A 3 19.76 34.99 -21.72
N ARG A 4 18.54 34.62 -22.13
CA ARG A 4 17.62 33.90 -21.24
C ARG A 4 18.28 32.56 -20.94
N LEU A 5 18.80 32.42 -19.73
CA LEU A 5 19.11 31.12 -19.16
C LEU A 5 17.80 30.35 -19.08
N ASP A 6 17.72 29.22 -19.78
CA ASP A 6 16.63 28.26 -19.68
C ASP A 6 16.51 27.83 -18.20
N PRO A 7 15.37 28.05 -17.52
CA PRO A 7 15.20 27.62 -16.16
C PRO A 7 14.77 26.15 -16.18
N ASP A 8 15.61 25.30 -15.59
CA ASP A 8 15.38 23.89 -15.24
C ASP A 8 15.91 22.84 -16.24
N PRO A 9 17.23 22.51 -16.19
CA PRO A 9 17.65 21.19 -16.60
C PRO A 9 17.19 20.22 -15.51
N ALA A 10 15.93 19.79 -15.56
CA ALA A 10 15.48 18.70 -14.72
C ALA A 10 16.53 17.57 -14.84
N SER A 11 17.00 17.15 -13.66
CA SER A 11 18.00 16.11 -13.45
C SER A 11 17.93 14.99 -14.50
N ALA A 12 19.07 14.46 -14.95
CA ALA A 12 19.10 13.42 -15.98
C ALA A 12 18.26 12.20 -15.56
N VAL A 13 18.34 11.85 -14.27
CA VAL A 13 17.46 10.85 -13.62
C VAL A 13 15.98 11.24 -13.69
N VAL A 14 15.60 12.48 -13.38
CA VAL A 14 14.19 12.96 -13.43
C VAL A 14 13.58 12.77 -14.82
N LYS A 15 14.33 13.11 -15.87
CA LYS A 15 13.90 12.93 -17.27
C LYS A 15 13.85 11.45 -17.65
N ARG A 16 14.90 10.67 -17.35
CA ARG A 16 15.00 9.24 -17.66
C ARG A 16 13.87 8.44 -17.03
N MET A 17 13.53 8.73 -15.78
CA MET A 17 12.49 8.04 -15.02
C MET A 17 11.07 8.50 -15.38
N GLY A 18 10.94 9.60 -16.14
CA GLY A 18 9.63 10.14 -16.50
C GLY A 18 8.86 10.74 -15.33
N MET A 19 9.56 11.31 -14.35
CA MET A 19 8.94 11.96 -13.18
C MET A 19 8.33 13.33 -13.51
N LYS A 20 8.71 13.91 -14.66
CA LYS A 20 8.18 15.17 -15.20
C LYS A 20 7.77 15.02 -16.67
N TRP A 21 6.87 14.09 -16.96
CA TRP A 21 6.30 14.00 -18.31
C TRP A 21 5.46 15.23 -18.64
N THR A 22 5.72 15.81 -19.81
CA THR A 22 4.86 16.84 -20.41
C THR A 22 3.50 16.25 -20.76
N GLU A 23 2.47 17.10 -20.87
CA GLU A 23 1.13 16.68 -21.30
C GLU A 23 1.13 16.00 -22.68
N LYS A 24 2.05 16.37 -23.57
CA LYS A 24 2.25 15.69 -24.86
C LYS A 24 2.77 14.27 -24.69
N GLN A 25 3.73 14.05 -23.79
CA GLN A 25 4.25 12.71 -23.48
C GLN A 25 3.19 11.84 -22.82
N LYS A 26 2.46 12.39 -21.84
CA LYS A 26 1.32 11.72 -21.20
C LYS A 26 0.30 11.30 -22.25
N ARG A 27 -0.18 12.22 -23.08
CA ARG A 27 -1.18 11.91 -24.11
C ARG A 27 -0.70 10.83 -25.09
N LYS A 28 0.56 10.91 -25.54
CA LYS A 28 1.14 9.89 -26.42
C LYS A 28 1.15 8.51 -25.76
N TYR A 29 1.53 8.45 -24.49
CA TYR A 29 1.53 7.21 -23.72
C TYR A 29 0.11 6.66 -23.55
N TRP A 30 -0.84 7.49 -23.11
CA TRP A 30 -2.24 7.09 -22.93
C TRP A 30 -2.90 6.60 -24.23
N ASN A 31 -2.62 7.25 -25.36
CA ASN A 31 -3.10 6.80 -26.67
C ASN A 31 -2.52 5.46 -27.12
N SER A 32 -1.45 4.97 -26.47
CA SER A 32 -0.86 3.66 -26.74
C SER A 32 -1.42 2.54 -25.87
N LEU A 33 -2.18 2.87 -24.83
CA LEU A 33 -2.75 1.88 -23.91
C LEU A 33 -4.01 1.26 -24.52
N LYS A 34 -4.22 -0.04 -24.24
CA LYS A 34 -5.46 -0.71 -24.58
C LYS A 34 -6.59 -0.15 -23.73
N LEU A 35 -7.71 0.19 -24.36
CA LEU A 35 -8.94 0.58 -23.68
C LEU A 35 -9.93 -0.58 -23.75
N VAL A 36 -10.50 -0.97 -22.61
CA VAL A 36 -11.52 -2.02 -22.54
C VAL A 36 -12.70 -1.52 -21.72
N GLU A 37 -13.90 -1.61 -22.29
CA GLU A 37 -15.13 -1.32 -21.55
C GLU A 37 -15.72 -2.63 -21.04
N LEU A 38 -16.00 -2.71 -19.73
CA LEU A 38 -16.61 -3.88 -19.11
C LEU A 38 -17.84 -3.48 -18.30
N LYS A 39 -18.83 -4.37 -18.29
CA LYS A 39 -20.00 -4.19 -17.44
C LYS A 39 -19.71 -4.70 -16.04
N ARG A 40 -20.10 -3.93 -15.02
CA ARG A 40 -20.06 -4.40 -13.64
C ARG A 40 -20.99 -5.61 -13.45
N PHE A 41 -20.53 -6.63 -12.75
CA PHE A 41 -21.38 -7.75 -12.37
C PHE A 41 -22.42 -7.35 -11.32
N ALA A 42 -23.61 -7.96 -11.42
CA ALA A 42 -24.62 -7.87 -10.37
C ALA A 42 -24.15 -8.56 -9.08
N GLU A 43 -23.47 -9.69 -9.21
CA GLU A 43 -22.84 -10.42 -8.12
C GLU A 43 -21.34 -10.58 -8.41
N PRO A 44 -20.45 -10.30 -7.43
CA PRO A 44 -19.02 -10.36 -7.68
C PRO A 44 -18.58 -11.80 -8.00
N TYR A 45 -17.64 -11.91 -8.91
CA TYR A 45 -16.92 -13.15 -9.15
C TYR A 45 -15.43 -12.88 -9.32
N PRO A 46 -14.55 -13.46 -8.49
CA PRO A 46 -14.82 -14.38 -7.37
C PRO A 46 -15.79 -13.87 -6.28
N THR A 47 -16.49 -14.78 -5.59
CA THR A 47 -17.52 -14.42 -4.60
C THR A 47 -16.88 -13.83 -3.34
N ASN A 48 -17.57 -12.87 -2.71
CA ASN A 48 -17.16 -12.23 -1.46
C ASN A 48 -16.92 -13.26 -0.33
N ASP A 49 -15.94 -13.00 0.52
CA ASP A 49 -15.63 -13.76 1.74
C ASP A 49 -14.95 -15.13 1.55
N TYR A 50 -14.51 -15.44 0.32
CA TYR A 50 -13.77 -16.64 -0.02
C TYR A 50 -12.33 -16.34 -0.44
N PHE A 51 -11.40 -17.19 -0.01
CA PHE A 51 -10.09 -17.24 -0.65
C PHE A 51 -10.20 -17.93 -2.00
N MET A 52 -9.32 -17.55 -2.92
CA MET A 52 -9.27 -18.12 -4.26
C MET A 52 -7.92 -18.77 -4.48
N ALA A 53 -7.89 -20.04 -4.88
CA ALA A 53 -6.70 -20.68 -5.42
C ALA A 53 -6.80 -20.74 -6.95
N THR A 54 -5.69 -20.55 -7.66
CA THR A 54 -5.68 -20.71 -9.13
C THR A 54 -5.80 -22.19 -9.52
N THR A 55 -5.30 -23.10 -8.68
CA THR A 55 -5.29 -24.55 -8.94
C THR A 55 -5.94 -25.34 -7.81
N GLN A 56 -6.46 -26.52 -8.13
CA GLN A 56 -6.95 -27.50 -7.14
C GLN A 56 -5.83 -27.91 -6.16
N LYS A 57 -4.60 -28.07 -6.68
CA LYS A 57 -3.41 -28.36 -5.87
C LYS A 57 -3.13 -27.25 -4.84
N GLY A 58 -3.19 -25.99 -5.24
CA GLY A 58 -3.02 -24.85 -4.34
C GLY A 58 -4.07 -24.85 -3.23
N LYS A 59 -5.34 -25.12 -3.58
CA LYS A 59 -6.41 -25.28 -2.59
C LYS A 59 -6.08 -26.36 -1.56
N GLU A 60 -5.73 -27.57 -2.01
CA GLU A 60 -5.41 -28.70 -1.12
C GLU A 60 -4.21 -28.44 -0.22
N GLN A 61 -3.18 -27.75 -0.73
CA GLN A 61 -2.03 -27.33 0.06
C GLN A 61 -2.43 -26.39 1.19
N TRP A 62 -3.26 -25.38 0.91
CA TRP A 62 -3.70 -24.43 1.93
C TRP A 62 -4.68 -25.04 2.92
N ASP A 63 -5.62 -25.88 2.47
CA ASP A 63 -6.51 -26.64 3.37
C ASP A 63 -5.67 -27.44 4.38
N LYS A 64 -4.68 -28.19 3.88
CA LYS A 64 -3.75 -28.97 4.72
C LYS A 64 -2.85 -28.08 5.59
N PHE A 65 -2.41 -26.93 5.08
CA PHE A 65 -1.56 -26.03 5.85
C PHE A 65 -2.31 -25.38 7.02
N TRP A 66 -3.60 -25.07 6.83
CA TRP A 66 -4.45 -24.53 7.90
C TRP A 66 -5.00 -25.61 8.84
N GLU A 67 -5.05 -26.86 8.41
CA GLU A 67 -5.36 -28.00 9.27
C GLU A 67 -4.35 -28.07 10.43
N GLY A 68 -4.84 -27.84 11.65
CA GLY A 68 -4.04 -27.88 12.87
C GLY A 68 -3.13 -26.66 13.13
N LYS A 69 -3.14 -25.63 12.26
CA LYS A 69 -2.40 -24.37 12.50
C LYS A 69 -3.34 -23.22 12.81
N GLY A 70 -3.16 -22.59 13.98
CA GLY A 70 -3.79 -21.31 14.28
C GLY A 70 -3.21 -20.16 13.45
N LEU A 71 -3.99 -19.10 13.23
CA LEU A 71 -3.52 -17.82 12.73
C LEU A 71 -2.46 -17.22 13.66
N LYS A 72 -1.56 -16.41 13.06
CA LYS A 72 -0.56 -15.65 13.81
C LYS A 72 -1.24 -14.71 14.81
N ASP A 73 -2.42 -14.18 14.47
CA ASP A 73 -3.30 -13.47 15.38
C ASP A 73 -4.31 -14.41 16.03
N LYS A 74 -4.08 -14.70 17.32
CA LYS A 74 -4.89 -15.64 18.10
C LYS A 74 -6.34 -15.21 18.28
N ARG A 75 -6.66 -13.92 18.08
CA ARG A 75 -8.03 -13.40 18.24
C ARG A 75 -9.01 -14.03 17.23
N TYR A 76 -8.51 -14.45 16.07
CA TYR A 76 -9.32 -15.04 15.01
C TYR A 76 -9.32 -16.58 15.02
N ASN A 77 -8.63 -17.23 15.98
CA ASN A 77 -8.57 -18.70 16.05
C ASN A 77 -9.85 -19.34 16.62
N GLY A 78 -10.79 -18.54 17.14
CA GLY A 78 -12.07 -19.03 17.63
C GLY A 78 -13.16 -19.13 16.56
N GLY A 79 -12.90 -18.65 15.33
CA GLY A 79 -13.84 -18.70 14.22
C GLY A 79 -13.52 -19.82 13.22
N GLU A 80 -14.50 -20.14 12.38
CA GLU A 80 -14.29 -21.01 11.22
C GLU A 80 -13.32 -20.35 10.22
N ARG A 81 -12.43 -21.15 9.65
CA ARG A 81 -11.53 -20.68 8.59
C ARG A 81 -12.35 -20.35 7.35
N ARG A 82 -11.98 -19.27 6.67
CA ARG A 82 -12.56 -18.93 5.37
C ARG A 82 -12.31 -20.07 4.39
N GLN A 83 -13.34 -20.40 3.63
CA GLN A 83 -13.24 -21.43 2.61
C GLN A 83 -12.38 -20.94 1.44
N ILE A 84 -11.76 -21.91 0.76
CA ILE A 84 -10.98 -21.69 -0.45
C ILE A 84 -11.77 -22.25 -1.63
N LEU A 85 -11.97 -21.45 -2.66
CA LEU A 85 -12.54 -21.90 -3.94
C LEU A 85 -11.42 -21.98 -4.99
N VAL A 86 -11.58 -22.88 -5.96
CA VAL A 86 -10.74 -22.87 -7.15
C VAL A 86 -11.33 -21.88 -8.14
N LEU A 87 -10.49 -21.01 -8.70
CA LEU A 87 -10.90 -20.07 -9.72
C LEU A 87 -11.33 -20.80 -10.99
N ASP A 88 -12.59 -20.62 -11.39
CA ASP A 88 -13.11 -20.95 -12.71
C ASP A 88 -12.92 -19.75 -13.65
N GLU A 89 -11.95 -19.85 -14.56
CA GLU A 89 -11.62 -18.77 -15.49
C GLU A 89 -12.75 -18.49 -16.51
N SER A 90 -13.65 -19.44 -16.76
CA SER A 90 -14.75 -19.27 -17.74
C SER A 90 -15.78 -18.24 -17.32
N ARG A 91 -15.79 -17.86 -16.03
CA ARG A 91 -16.67 -16.85 -15.44
C ARG A 91 -16.06 -15.44 -15.43
N LEU A 92 -14.78 -15.30 -15.84
CA LEU A 92 -14.14 -14.00 -15.97
C LEU A 92 -14.62 -13.32 -17.26
N GLN A 93 -14.78 -11.99 -17.21
CA GLN A 93 -14.96 -11.19 -18.42
C GLN A 93 -13.63 -10.90 -19.10
N TYR A 94 -12.55 -10.83 -18.31
CA TYR A 94 -11.25 -10.44 -18.82
C TYR A 94 -10.10 -11.02 -18.00
N LYS A 95 -9.08 -11.54 -18.69
CA LYS A 95 -7.81 -11.97 -18.11
C LYS A 95 -6.70 -11.15 -18.72
N ILE A 96 -6.01 -10.35 -17.89
CA ILE A 96 -4.93 -9.46 -18.31
C ILE A 96 -3.62 -10.26 -18.29
N PRO A 97 -2.99 -10.52 -19.45
CA PRO A 97 -1.72 -11.24 -19.49
C PRO A 97 -0.57 -10.40 -18.93
N GLN A 98 0.56 -11.04 -18.67
CA GLN A 98 1.75 -10.43 -18.05
C GLN A 98 2.36 -9.26 -18.84
N ASP A 99 2.11 -9.18 -20.15
CA ASP A 99 2.68 -8.17 -21.06
C ASP A 99 1.70 -7.04 -21.45
N GLU A 100 0.45 -7.09 -20.99
CA GLU A 100 -0.58 -6.14 -21.39
C GLU A 100 -0.77 -5.00 -20.37
N SER A 101 -0.68 -3.77 -20.87
CA SER A 101 -1.14 -2.57 -20.17
C SER A 101 -2.53 -2.19 -20.68
N VAL A 102 -3.44 -1.90 -19.76
CA VAL A 102 -4.86 -1.73 -20.06
C VAL A 102 -5.53 -0.73 -19.13
N VAL A 103 -6.48 0.01 -19.69
CA VAL A 103 -7.34 0.97 -19.00
C VAL A 103 -8.76 0.46 -19.11
N PHE A 104 -9.42 0.27 -17.98
CA PHE A 104 -10.79 -0.18 -17.95
C PHE A 104 -11.77 0.96 -17.66
N LEU A 105 -12.80 1.03 -18.49
CA LEU A 105 -13.96 1.89 -18.28
C LEU A 105 -15.17 1.06 -17.91
N ASP A 106 -15.99 1.56 -17.01
CA ASP A 106 -17.30 0.98 -16.76
C ASP A 106 -18.18 1.21 -18.00
N ALA A 107 -18.80 0.15 -18.51
CA ALA A 107 -19.55 0.21 -19.76
C ALA A 107 -20.79 1.13 -19.67
N ASP A 108 -21.35 1.32 -18.48
CA ASP A 108 -22.56 2.11 -18.27
C ASP A 108 -22.22 3.58 -17.97
N THR A 109 -21.24 3.85 -17.10
CA THR A 109 -20.88 5.23 -16.67
C THR A 109 -19.77 5.87 -17.51
N LYS A 110 -18.98 5.06 -18.23
CA LYS A 110 -17.75 5.45 -18.94
C LYS A 110 -16.63 5.98 -18.04
N GLU A 111 -16.77 5.85 -16.72
CA GLU A 111 -15.72 6.23 -15.77
C GLU A 111 -14.60 5.18 -15.74
N ILE A 112 -13.35 5.62 -15.53
CA ILE A 112 -12.25 4.71 -15.28
C ILE A 112 -12.46 4.07 -13.90
N PHE A 113 -12.36 2.74 -13.83
CA PHE A 113 -12.39 2.03 -12.55
C PHE A 113 -11.12 1.22 -12.27
N MET A 114 -10.29 0.97 -13.28
CA MET A 114 -9.04 0.24 -13.12
C MET A 114 -8.03 0.60 -14.21
N VAL A 115 -6.76 0.75 -13.82
CA VAL A 115 -5.63 1.01 -14.72
C VAL A 115 -4.49 0.05 -14.39
N ILE A 116 -4.01 -0.68 -15.40
CA ILE A 116 -2.84 -1.55 -15.30
C ILE A 116 -1.75 -1.06 -16.26
N LEU A 117 -0.57 -0.77 -15.71
CA LEU A 117 0.60 -0.35 -16.50
C LEU A 117 1.73 -1.34 -16.28
N ARG A 118 2.16 -2.01 -17.36
CA ARG A 118 3.36 -2.87 -17.37
C ARG A 118 4.59 -2.04 -17.72
N ASN A 119 5.78 -2.58 -17.43
CA ASN A 119 7.07 -1.95 -17.72
C ASN A 119 7.20 -0.52 -17.15
N PHE A 120 6.73 -0.33 -15.91
CA PHE A 120 6.63 0.98 -15.27
C PHE A 120 7.99 1.65 -15.02
N PHE A 121 8.95 0.89 -14.50
CA PHE A 121 10.35 1.25 -14.30
C PHE A 121 11.13 1.06 -15.61
N PRO A 122 11.71 2.14 -16.17
CA PRO A 122 12.63 2.03 -17.31
C PRO A 122 14.05 1.61 -16.90
N ASP A 123 14.35 1.59 -15.60
CA ASP A 123 15.67 1.35 -15.02
C ASP A 123 15.56 0.15 -14.06
N ASP A 124 16.14 -0.98 -14.46
CA ASP A 124 15.98 -2.24 -13.72
C ASP A 124 16.76 -2.26 -12.40
N ASP A 125 17.93 -1.64 -12.38
CA ASP A 125 18.75 -1.54 -11.16
C ASP A 125 17.98 -0.77 -10.08
N LEU A 126 17.32 0.33 -10.47
CA LEU A 126 16.47 1.09 -9.54
C LEU A 126 15.25 0.28 -9.07
N ARG A 127 14.64 -0.51 -9.95
CA ARG A 127 13.56 -1.43 -9.56
C ARG A 127 14.05 -2.44 -8.53
N MET A 128 15.26 -2.98 -8.71
CA MET A 128 15.85 -3.93 -7.77
C MET A 128 16.27 -3.28 -6.44
N ASP A 129 16.68 -2.01 -6.46
CA ASP A 129 16.87 -1.21 -5.23
C ASP A 129 15.54 -1.07 -4.47
N PHE A 130 14.42 -0.87 -5.16
CA PHE A 130 13.09 -0.80 -4.53
C PHE A 130 12.71 -2.14 -3.90
N VAL A 131 13.01 -3.26 -4.57
CA VAL A 131 12.81 -4.61 -3.99
C VAL A 131 13.63 -4.76 -2.70
N SER A 132 14.90 -4.33 -2.70
CA SER A 132 15.77 -4.38 -1.53
C SER A 132 15.20 -3.57 -0.35
N ILE A 133 14.73 -2.35 -0.62
CA ILE A 133 14.09 -1.49 0.38
C ILE A 133 12.81 -2.13 0.92
N CYS A 134 11.95 -2.67 0.04
CA CYS A 134 10.72 -3.36 0.43
C CYS A 134 11.01 -4.56 1.34
N ARG A 135 12.01 -5.39 1.00
CA ARG A 135 12.46 -6.52 1.84
C ARG A 135 12.93 -6.05 3.22
N GLU A 136 13.70 -4.97 3.29
CA GLU A 136 14.15 -4.42 4.57
C GLU A 136 13.00 -3.86 5.41
N ILE A 137 11.99 -3.21 4.79
CA ILE A 137 10.76 -2.80 5.47
C ILE A 137 10.07 -4.02 6.08
N ILE A 138 9.83 -5.06 5.29
CA ILE A 138 9.12 -6.29 5.68
C ILE A 138 9.88 -7.03 6.80
N LYS A 139 11.20 -7.16 6.65
CA LYS A 139 12.09 -7.82 7.61
C LYS A 139 12.09 -7.13 8.97
N TYR A 140 12.13 -5.80 9.01
CA TYR A 140 12.30 -5.04 10.25
C TYR A 140 11.01 -4.51 10.85
N ARG A 141 9.89 -4.58 10.14
CA ARG A 141 8.57 -4.20 10.68
C ARG A 141 7.71 -5.43 10.95
N ARG A 142 6.67 -5.24 11.75
CA ARG A 142 5.72 -6.30 12.11
C ARG A 142 4.59 -6.26 11.11
N ASP A 143 4.19 -7.45 10.69
CA ASP A 143 3.02 -7.69 9.88
C ASP A 143 1.77 -7.09 10.52
N ASP A 144 1.06 -6.28 9.74
CA ASP A 144 -0.17 -5.59 10.11
C ASP A 144 -1.41 -6.47 9.88
N ARG A 145 -1.31 -7.48 9.00
CA ARG A 145 -2.38 -8.39 8.58
C ARG A 145 -2.02 -9.84 8.88
N ARG A 146 -1.96 -10.17 10.17
CA ARG A 146 -1.50 -11.47 10.69
C ARG A 146 -2.48 -12.62 10.47
N GLU A 147 -3.68 -12.29 10.04
CA GLU A 147 -4.75 -13.19 9.64
C GLU A 147 -4.62 -13.68 8.18
N ASP A 148 -3.87 -12.96 7.35
CA ASP A 148 -3.74 -13.20 5.92
C ASP A 148 -2.41 -13.93 5.59
N PRO A 149 -2.37 -14.71 4.48
CA PRO A 149 -1.14 -15.19 3.86
C PRO A 149 -0.15 -14.08 3.51
N GLY A 150 1.15 -14.40 3.58
CA GLY A 150 2.21 -13.43 3.29
C GLY A 150 2.47 -12.44 4.43
N GLN A 151 2.92 -11.24 4.06
CA GLN A 151 3.08 -10.11 4.98
C GLN A 151 2.69 -8.80 4.28
N LEU A 152 2.00 -7.92 5.01
CA LEU A 152 1.70 -6.56 4.60
C LEU A 152 2.11 -5.60 5.72
N VAL A 153 2.90 -4.59 5.41
CA VAL A 153 3.50 -3.74 6.43
C VAL A 153 3.54 -2.26 6.06
N HIS A 154 3.03 -1.41 6.95
CA HIS A 154 3.05 0.04 6.80
C HIS A 154 4.44 0.67 6.96
N PHE A 155 4.69 1.72 6.18
CA PHE A 155 5.77 2.69 6.37
C PHE A 155 5.25 4.12 6.16
N GLY A 156 6.03 5.13 6.59
CA GLY A 156 5.55 6.52 6.66
C GLY A 156 4.70 6.77 7.91
N TYR A 157 3.70 7.65 7.81
CA TYR A 157 2.77 7.96 8.88
C TYR A 157 1.71 6.88 9.04
N THR A 158 1.36 6.54 10.28
CA THR A 158 0.29 5.59 10.61
C THR A 158 -0.59 6.14 11.73
N CYS A 159 -1.71 5.45 11.99
CA CYS A 159 -2.66 5.75 13.06
C CYS A 159 -2.13 5.44 14.47
N GLY A 160 -0.93 4.86 14.57
CA GLY A 160 -0.31 4.48 15.82
C GLY A 160 -0.95 3.26 16.50
N SER A 161 -0.74 3.15 17.82
CA SER A 161 -1.26 2.01 18.60
C SER A 161 -2.75 2.16 18.83
N ARG A 162 -3.50 1.04 18.81
CA ARG A 162 -4.95 1.03 19.12
C ARG A 162 -5.27 1.67 20.47
N HIS A 163 -4.40 1.48 21.47
CA HIS A 163 -4.57 2.03 22.82
C HIS A 163 -4.17 3.50 22.94
N GLN A 164 -3.40 4.01 21.98
CA GLN A 164 -2.94 5.41 21.93
C GLN A 164 -2.92 5.88 20.47
N PRO A 165 -4.09 5.99 19.83
CA PRO A 165 -4.17 6.30 18.40
C PRO A 165 -3.70 7.72 18.18
N GLY A 166 -2.78 7.94 17.26
CA GLY A 166 -2.17 9.24 16.98
C GLY A 166 -1.34 9.19 15.71
N MET A 167 -1.25 10.31 15.00
CA MET A 167 -0.50 10.35 13.75
C MET A 167 0.99 10.30 14.08
N GLN A 168 1.64 9.19 13.77
CA GLN A 168 3.06 9.02 14.04
C GLN A 168 3.71 8.17 12.96
N LEU A 169 5.02 8.32 12.80
CA LEU A 169 5.76 7.41 11.93
C LEU A 169 5.58 5.96 12.39
N ALA A 170 5.53 5.05 11.43
CA ALA A 170 5.47 3.62 11.66
C ALA A 170 6.61 3.21 12.61
N LYS A 171 6.24 2.65 13.78
CA LYS A 171 7.14 2.23 14.87
C LYS A 171 6.93 0.77 15.26
N ASN A 172 6.08 0.05 14.54
CA ASN A 172 5.82 -1.38 14.68
C ASN A 172 7.04 -2.21 14.24
N CYS A 173 8.21 -1.97 14.82
CA CYS A 173 9.44 -2.62 14.43
C CYS A 173 9.68 -3.92 15.21
N ARG A 174 10.41 -4.83 14.58
CA ARG A 174 11.20 -5.89 15.22
C ARG A 174 12.48 -5.25 15.83
N LYS A 175 13.49 -6.05 16.14
CA LYS A 175 14.76 -5.52 16.67
C LYS A 175 15.54 -4.77 15.57
N ILE A 176 15.60 -3.44 15.66
CA ILE A 176 16.38 -2.56 14.79
C ILE A 176 16.99 -1.42 15.62
N SER A 177 18.22 -1.00 15.29
CA SER A 177 18.86 0.12 15.98
C SER A 177 18.22 1.46 15.57
N PRO A 178 18.23 2.51 16.42
CA PRO A 178 17.70 3.82 16.04
C PRO A 178 18.36 4.41 14.79
N LYS A 179 19.67 4.16 14.58
CA LYS A 179 20.39 4.58 13.38
C LYS A 179 19.84 3.89 12.12
N ASN A 180 19.69 2.57 12.17
CA ASN A 180 19.20 1.80 11.02
C ASN A 180 17.72 2.07 10.75
N HIS A 181 16.92 2.32 11.79
CA HIS A 181 15.53 2.72 11.62
C HIS A 181 15.40 4.06 10.89
N ARG A 182 16.23 5.05 11.23
CA ARG A 182 16.29 6.32 10.49
C ARG A 182 16.75 6.13 9.05
N ALA A 183 17.78 5.31 8.82
CA ALA A 183 18.25 5.00 7.47
C ALA A 183 17.15 4.32 6.63
N LEU A 184 16.43 3.36 7.22
CA LEU A 184 15.30 2.69 6.57
C LEU A 184 14.17 3.69 6.25
N ASN A 185 13.80 4.57 7.18
CA ASN A 185 12.80 5.60 6.92
C ASN A 185 13.22 6.53 5.77
N ASN A 186 14.49 6.97 5.73
CA ASN A 186 15.00 7.79 4.63
C ASN A 186 14.94 7.04 3.29
N ALA A 187 15.33 5.75 3.27
CA ALA A 187 15.25 4.91 2.08
C ALA A 187 13.81 4.69 1.62
N SER A 188 12.88 4.42 2.55
CA SER A 188 11.45 4.30 2.25
C SER A 188 10.86 5.59 1.70
N GLN A 189 11.27 6.75 2.23
CA GLN A 189 10.86 8.06 1.71
C GLN A 189 11.39 8.32 0.30
N GLY A 190 12.66 7.97 0.03
CA GLY A 190 13.27 8.02 -1.30
C GLY A 190 12.53 7.18 -2.32
N MET A 191 12.35 5.89 -2.01
CA MET A 191 11.58 4.94 -2.81
C MET A 191 10.18 5.47 -3.12
N ALA A 192 9.44 5.88 -2.08
CA ALA A 192 8.09 6.39 -2.22
C ALA A 192 8.04 7.70 -3.02
N GLY A 193 8.99 8.63 -2.80
CA GLY A 193 9.04 9.90 -3.49
C GLY A 193 9.28 9.71 -4.99
N ILE A 194 10.24 8.87 -5.36
CA ILE A 194 10.49 8.51 -6.77
C ILE A 194 9.26 7.83 -7.37
N GLY A 195 8.73 6.79 -6.72
CA GLY A 195 7.57 6.05 -7.20
C GLY A 195 6.35 6.94 -7.39
N TRP A 196 6.02 7.79 -6.42
CA TRP A 196 4.91 8.74 -6.49
C TRP A 196 5.05 9.71 -7.65
N ASN A 197 6.24 10.28 -7.89
CA ASN A 197 6.42 11.22 -8.99
C ASN A 197 6.41 10.53 -10.36
N MET A 198 6.84 9.27 -10.46
CA MET A 198 6.64 8.47 -11.67
C MET A 198 5.15 8.16 -11.92
N LEU A 199 4.38 7.87 -10.86
CA LEU A 199 2.93 7.67 -10.93
C LEU A 199 2.22 8.95 -11.39
N ARG A 200 2.56 10.11 -10.82
CA ARG A 200 2.03 11.42 -11.25
C ARG A 200 2.31 11.73 -12.72
N GLY A 201 3.42 11.23 -13.24
CA GLY A 201 3.77 11.34 -14.66
C GLY A 201 2.94 10.44 -15.58
N ARG A 202 2.31 9.36 -15.07
CA ARG A 202 1.75 8.28 -15.89
C ARG A 202 0.27 7.98 -15.65
N LEU A 203 -0.23 8.09 -14.42
CA LEU A 203 -1.64 7.82 -14.08
C LEU A 203 -2.58 8.95 -14.55
N PRO A 204 -3.90 8.68 -14.67
CA PRO A 204 -4.89 9.73 -14.90
C PRO A 204 -4.84 10.79 -13.80
N GLN A 205 -5.08 12.04 -14.18
CA GLN A 205 -5.04 13.15 -13.24
C GLN A 205 -6.07 13.00 -12.11
N GLU A 206 -7.25 12.43 -12.39
CA GLU A 206 -8.28 12.14 -11.38
C GLU A 206 -7.81 11.21 -10.24
N ILE A 207 -6.88 10.30 -10.52
CA ILE A 207 -6.30 9.43 -9.49
C ILE A 207 -5.36 10.24 -8.61
N ILE A 208 -4.55 11.12 -9.22
CA ILE A 208 -3.61 11.96 -8.48
C ILE A 208 -4.34 13.01 -7.62
N ASP A 209 -5.41 13.59 -8.17
CA ASP A 209 -6.23 14.58 -7.48
C ASP A 209 -6.94 13.96 -6.27
N ASP A 210 -7.47 12.74 -6.38
CA ASP A 210 -8.07 12.01 -5.25
C ASP A 210 -7.13 11.90 -4.03
N TYR A 211 -5.84 11.59 -4.24
CA TYR A 211 -4.86 11.60 -3.15
C TYR A 211 -4.61 13.01 -2.61
N ASN A 212 -4.44 14.00 -3.48
CA ASN A 212 -4.14 15.37 -3.07
C ASN A 212 -5.29 15.97 -2.24
N ASP A 213 -6.52 15.85 -2.74
CA ASP A 213 -7.73 16.34 -2.11
C ASP A 213 -7.98 15.65 -0.77
N THR A 214 -7.74 14.34 -0.70
CA THR A 214 -7.90 13.59 0.56
C THR A 214 -6.85 14.02 1.60
N ILE A 215 -5.59 14.18 1.19
CA ILE A 215 -4.50 14.63 2.08
C ILE A 215 -4.83 16.02 2.65
N GLU A 216 -5.27 16.94 1.79
CA GLU A 216 -5.70 18.28 2.19
C GLU A 216 -6.91 18.25 3.13
N ALA A 217 -7.95 17.49 2.79
CA ALA A 217 -9.16 17.35 3.59
C ALA A 217 -8.90 16.73 4.98
N ILE A 218 -7.91 15.84 5.11
CA ILE A 218 -7.46 15.30 6.40
C ILE A 218 -6.52 16.32 7.12
N GLY A 219 -5.83 17.16 6.35
CA GLY A 219 -4.79 18.07 6.80
C GLY A 219 -3.59 17.32 7.36
N CYS A 220 -3.25 16.15 6.81
CA CYS A 220 -2.08 15.38 7.24
C CYS A 220 -0.85 15.82 6.45
N ALA A 221 0.34 15.67 7.05
CA ALA A 221 1.58 15.90 6.34
C ALA A 221 1.78 14.79 5.30
N ARG A 222 2.34 15.16 4.14
CA ARG A 222 2.94 14.18 3.25
C ARG A 222 4.09 13.47 3.96
N MET A 223 4.54 12.34 3.42
CA MET A 223 5.59 11.55 4.05
C MET A 223 6.94 12.28 4.02
N ASP A 224 7.21 13.04 5.09
CA ASP A 224 8.42 13.85 5.32
C ASP A 224 9.39 13.21 6.34
N MET A 225 9.02 12.03 6.87
CA MET A 225 9.71 11.30 7.94
C MET A 225 9.88 12.09 9.24
N GLY A 226 8.91 12.93 9.59
CA GLY A 226 8.86 13.67 10.85
C GLY A 226 9.81 14.86 10.89
N LYS A 227 10.23 15.36 9.72
CA LYS A 227 10.98 16.61 9.62
C LYS A 227 10.08 17.78 10.01
N THR A 228 10.63 18.72 10.77
CA THR A 228 9.95 19.95 11.16
C THR A 228 10.73 21.14 10.61
N GLY A 229 10.13 21.91 9.70
CA GLY A 229 10.62 23.23 9.29
C GLY A 229 11.38 23.30 7.95
N ASP A 230 11.75 22.17 7.36
CA ASP A 230 12.25 22.09 5.97
C ASP A 230 11.35 21.11 5.23
N ASP A 231 10.53 21.64 4.32
CA ASP A 231 9.56 20.85 3.57
C ASP A 231 10.25 20.05 2.45
N THR A 232 11.57 20.15 2.31
CA THR A 232 12.35 19.47 1.28
C THR A 232 12.97 18.14 1.74
N PHE A 233 13.16 17.25 0.78
CA PHE A 233 13.84 15.97 1.01
C PHE A 233 14.72 15.65 -0.19
N ALA A 234 15.97 15.27 0.04
CA ALA A 234 16.90 14.92 -1.03
C ALA A 234 17.31 13.45 -0.93
N TYR A 235 17.34 12.75 -2.06
CA TYR A 235 17.70 11.34 -2.14
C TYR A 235 18.68 11.08 -3.28
N ASN A 236 19.71 10.27 -3.03
CA ASN A 236 20.72 9.95 -4.03
C ASN A 236 20.28 8.75 -4.88
N ILE A 237 20.29 8.92 -6.21
CA ILE A 237 19.93 7.90 -7.19
C ILE A 237 21.09 7.79 -8.17
N GLY A 238 21.83 6.68 -8.11
CA GLY A 238 22.96 6.45 -9.03
C GLY A 238 24.02 7.56 -9.00
N GLY A 239 24.24 8.19 -7.84
CA GLY A 239 25.18 9.30 -7.66
C GLY A 239 24.57 10.70 -7.84
N GLU A 240 23.33 10.80 -8.34
CA GLU A 240 22.64 12.08 -8.56
C GLU A 240 21.69 12.39 -7.40
N LEU A 241 21.80 13.59 -6.81
CA LEU A 241 20.92 14.03 -5.74
C LEU A 241 19.62 14.60 -6.32
N VAL A 242 18.49 13.97 -6.00
CA VAL A 242 17.16 14.44 -6.39
C VAL A 242 16.45 15.04 -5.19
N THR A 243 16.07 16.32 -5.27
CA THR A 243 15.30 17.00 -4.22
C THR A 243 13.82 17.07 -4.54
N PHE A 244 13.00 16.69 -3.57
CA PHE A 244 11.55 16.81 -3.54
C PHE A 244 11.17 18.10 -2.81
N ASN A 245 10.16 18.81 -3.33
CA ASN A 245 9.57 20.01 -2.74
C ASN A 245 10.48 21.26 -2.62
N GLU A 246 11.68 21.26 -3.22
CA GLU A 246 12.59 22.43 -3.25
C GLU A 246 12.28 23.37 -4.43
N HIS A 247 11.87 22.81 -5.58
CA HIS A 247 11.61 23.56 -6.81
C HIS A 247 10.50 22.92 -7.67
N GLY A 248 9.27 23.37 -7.45
CA GLY A 248 8.21 23.46 -8.47
C GLY A 248 7.47 22.21 -8.91
N ASP A 249 8.07 21.02 -8.97
CA ASP A 249 7.45 19.91 -9.71
C ASP A 249 7.45 18.54 -9.02
N LEU A 250 8.49 18.20 -8.27
CA LEU A 250 8.55 16.91 -7.56
C LEU A 250 7.89 17.05 -6.18
N GLN A 251 6.87 16.25 -5.94
CA GLN A 251 6.11 16.25 -4.69
C GLN A 251 6.64 15.22 -3.71
N LEU A 252 6.50 15.50 -2.41
CA LEU A 252 6.58 14.45 -1.39
C LEU A 252 5.47 13.39 -1.63
N PRO A 253 5.73 12.11 -1.33
CA PRO A 253 4.75 11.06 -1.53
C PRO A 253 3.58 11.15 -0.56
N PRO A 254 2.50 10.37 -0.78
CA PRO A 254 1.39 10.26 0.17
C PRO A 254 1.89 9.96 1.61
N PRO A 255 1.11 10.30 2.65
CA PRO A 255 1.53 10.21 4.05
C PRO A 255 2.00 8.82 4.47
N SER A 256 1.40 7.79 3.89
CA SER A 256 1.58 6.38 4.21
C SER A 256 1.82 5.56 2.95
N GLY A 257 2.51 4.44 3.11
CA GLY A 257 2.56 3.37 2.14
C GLY A 257 2.62 2.01 2.81
N LEU A 258 2.37 0.97 2.03
CA LEU A 258 2.46 -0.43 2.45
C LEU A 258 3.56 -1.11 1.65
N SER A 259 4.30 -2.01 2.26
CA SER A 259 5.21 -2.95 1.60
C SER A 259 4.64 -4.36 1.78
N ALA A 260 4.60 -5.15 0.72
CA ALA A 260 4.02 -6.48 0.71
C ALA A 260 5.01 -7.52 0.20
N VAL A 261 4.96 -8.73 0.77
CA VAL A 261 5.54 -9.94 0.17
C VAL A 261 4.54 -11.08 0.21
N ASN A 262 4.30 -11.70 -0.95
CA ASN A 262 3.38 -12.83 -1.13
C ASN A 262 2.03 -12.61 -0.44
N TYR A 263 1.58 -11.36 -0.35
CA TYR A 263 0.35 -11.02 0.35
C TYR A 263 -0.84 -11.48 -0.47
N ALA A 264 -1.70 -12.28 0.13
CA ALA A 264 -2.94 -12.71 -0.49
C ALA A 264 -4.11 -12.50 0.46
N ARG A 265 -5.25 -12.08 -0.09
CA ARG A 265 -6.47 -11.86 0.69
C ARG A 265 -7.68 -12.36 -0.08
N PHE A 266 -8.63 -12.88 0.68
CA PHE A 266 -9.94 -13.30 0.21
C PHE A 266 -10.68 -12.15 -0.48
N THR A 267 -11.72 -12.45 -1.26
CA THR A 267 -12.52 -11.42 -1.92
C THR A 267 -13.16 -10.51 -0.86
N HIS A 268 -12.87 -9.21 -0.93
CA HIS A 268 -13.34 -8.24 0.04
C HIS A 268 -13.46 -6.85 -0.57
N LYS A 269 -13.87 -5.88 0.26
CA LYS A 269 -13.80 -4.44 -0.01
C LYS A 269 -13.00 -3.79 1.10
N GLU A 270 -12.40 -2.65 0.79
CA GLU A 270 -11.74 -1.81 1.78
C GLU A 270 -12.38 -0.43 1.82
N ASN A 271 -12.34 0.18 3.00
CA ASN A 271 -12.87 1.52 3.23
C ASN A 271 -11.72 2.48 3.47
N ASN A 272 -11.28 3.13 2.40
CA ASN A 272 -10.15 4.03 2.43
C ASN A 272 -10.62 5.49 2.56
N GLY A 273 -9.69 6.38 2.94
CA GLY A 273 -9.99 7.81 2.97
C GLY A 273 -10.16 8.39 1.57
N ASN A 274 -9.46 7.82 0.58
CA ASN A 274 -9.46 8.21 -0.81
C ASN A 274 -10.08 7.12 -1.71
N LYS A 275 -10.55 7.48 -2.91
CA LYS A 275 -11.27 6.62 -3.88
C LYS A 275 -10.36 5.59 -4.54
N TRP A 276 -9.06 5.85 -4.67
CA TRP A 276 -8.13 4.99 -5.42
C TRP A 276 -7.09 4.31 -4.55
N PHE A 277 -6.81 3.04 -4.82
CA PHE A 277 -5.65 2.34 -4.28
C PHE A 277 -4.65 2.15 -5.42
N VAL A 278 -3.37 2.45 -5.18
CA VAL A 278 -2.31 2.29 -6.17
C VAL A 278 -1.24 1.35 -5.64
N ALA A 279 -1.07 0.20 -6.26
CA ALA A 279 -0.02 -0.77 -5.96
C ALA A 279 1.01 -0.85 -7.10
N VAL A 280 2.27 -1.01 -6.72
CA VAL A 280 3.41 -1.20 -7.60
C VAL A 280 4.06 -2.54 -7.25
N THR A 281 3.88 -3.53 -8.12
CA THR A 281 4.57 -4.81 -8.07
C THR A 281 5.95 -4.64 -8.70
N CYS A 282 6.99 -4.69 -7.88
CA CYS A 282 8.36 -4.56 -8.36
C CYS A 282 8.85 -5.88 -8.95
N ILE A 283 8.60 -6.99 -8.25
CA ILE A 283 8.90 -8.36 -8.69
C ILE A 283 7.68 -9.23 -8.41
N ALA A 284 7.43 -10.17 -9.29
CA ALA A 284 6.44 -11.23 -9.20
C ALA A 284 7.11 -12.55 -9.61
N ALA A 285 6.46 -13.66 -9.27
CA ALA A 285 6.89 -14.93 -9.81
C ALA A 285 6.55 -15.02 -11.30
N SER A 286 7.41 -15.70 -12.07
CA SER A 286 7.24 -15.88 -13.51
C SER A 286 6.00 -16.71 -13.84
N ASP A 287 5.71 -17.74 -13.05
CA ASP A 287 4.53 -18.59 -13.23
C ASP A 287 3.33 -18.03 -12.46
N SER A 288 2.43 -17.36 -13.20
CA SER A 288 1.16 -16.83 -12.71
C SER A 288 0.10 -17.92 -12.50
N SER A 289 0.29 -19.13 -13.05
CA SER A 289 -0.69 -20.22 -12.93
C SER A 289 -0.76 -20.80 -11.52
N ILE A 290 0.29 -20.60 -10.71
CA ILE A 290 0.36 -21.10 -9.33
C ILE A 290 0.05 -20.02 -8.28
N GLY A 291 -0.68 -18.97 -8.65
CA GLY A 291 -1.25 -18.00 -7.72
C GLY A 291 -0.49 -16.68 -7.56
N GLY A 292 -1.06 -15.78 -6.75
CA GLY A 292 -0.60 -14.40 -6.61
C GLY A 292 -1.21 -13.41 -7.60
N ASN A 293 -2.28 -13.80 -8.29
CA ASN A 293 -2.95 -12.97 -9.28
C ASN A 293 -3.92 -12.04 -8.56
N PHE A 294 -3.84 -10.74 -8.82
CA PHE A 294 -4.85 -9.80 -8.39
C PHE A 294 -6.13 -10.00 -9.21
N TYR A 295 -7.29 -9.84 -8.60
CA TYR A 295 -8.56 -9.83 -9.32
C TYR A 295 -9.47 -8.69 -8.84
N ASN A 296 -10.19 -8.08 -9.78
CA ASN A 296 -11.34 -7.22 -9.50
C ASN A 296 -12.61 -8.04 -9.74
N ALA A 297 -13.17 -8.57 -8.66
CA ALA A 297 -14.32 -9.43 -8.70
C ALA A 297 -15.62 -8.71 -9.09
N SER A 298 -15.68 -7.38 -8.91
CA SER A 298 -16.86 -6.60 -9.33
C SER A 298 -17.02 -6.56 -10.84
N TYR A 299 -15.94 -6.77 -11.59
CA TYR A 299 -15.94 -6.75 -13.06
C TYR A 299 -15.48 -8.08 -13.66
N GLY A 300 -15.23 -9.12 -12.85
CA GLY A 300 -14.75 -10.41 -13.35
C GLY A 300 -13.40 -10.30 -14.06
N ILE A 301 -12.48 -9.50 -13.54
CA ILE A 301 -11.13 -9.32 -14.07
C ILE A 301 -10.15 -10.12 -13.23
N MET A 302 -9.25 -10.85 -13.89
CA MET A 302 -8.01 -11.34 -13.27
C MET A 302 -6.80 -10.73 -13.96
N MET A 303 -5.85 -10.23 -13.18
CA MET A 303 -4.54 -9.78 -13.66
C MET A 303 -3.49 -10.83 -13.33
N GLU A 304 -2.85 -11.40 -14.35
CA GLU A 304 -1.69 -12.25 -14.14
C GLU A 304 -0.58 -11.46 -13.45
N ALA A 305 -0.05 -12.04 -12.36
CA ALA A 305 1.07 -11.46 -11.63
C ALA A 305 2.25 -11.28 -12.56
N ALA A 306 2.81 -10.07 -12.65
CA ALA A 306 4.02 -9.80 -13.41
C ALA A 306 4.87 -8.75 -12.71
N ASP A 307 6.17 -8.81 -12.99
CA ASP A 307 7.14 -7.79 -12.58
C ASP A 307 6.73 -6.41 -13.10
N ASN A 308 7.30 -5.39 -12.48
CA ASN A 308 7.32 -4.04 -13.04
C ASN A 308 5.92 -3.51 -13.43
N THR A 309 4.94 -3.75 -12.56
CA THR A 309 3.53 -3.50 -12.83
C THR A 309 2.97 -2.48 -11.85
N VAL A 310 2.22 -1.51 -12.37
CA VAL A 310 1.34 -0.64 -11.57
C VAL A 310 -0.10 -1.11 -11.75
N SER A 311 -0.83 -1.20 -10.64
CA SER A 311 -2.28 -1.36 -10.63
C SER A 311 -2.90 -0.21 -9.83
N ALA A 312 -3.85 0.49 -10.45
CA ALA A 312 -4.69 1.46 -9.77
C ALA A 312 -6.14 0.98 -9.88
N PHE A 313 -6.84 0.86 -8.75
CA PHE A 313 -8.21 0.36 -8.68
C PHE A 313 -8.98 1.03 -7.54
N GLN A 314 -10.30 0.92 -7.55
CA GLN A 314 -11.13 1.43 -6.46
C GLN A 314 -11.30 0.35 -5.37
N PRO A 315 -10.79 0.54 -4.15
CA PRO A 315 -10.87 -0.46 -3.08
C PRO A 315 -12.30 -0.74 -2.60
N SER A 316 -13.25 0.15 -2.93
CA SER A 316 -14.69 -0.06 -2.69
C SER A 316 -15.31 -1.14 -3.61
N ASP A 317 -14.61 -1.56 -4.65
CA ASP A 317 -14.99 -2.70 -5.47
C ASP A 317 -14.55 -4.00 -4.80
N TYR A 318 -15.31 -5.08 -4.98
CA TYR A 318 -14.85 -6.42 -4.59
C TYR A 318 -13.58 -6.78 -5.34
N HIS A 319 -12.53 -7.11 -4.58
CA HIS A 319 -11.22 -7.48 -5.10
C HIS A 319 -10.50 -8.44 -4.14
N GLY A 320 -9.39 -9.00 -4.60
CA GLY A 320 -8.52 -9.83 -3.78
C GLY A 320 -7.32 -10.32 -4.58
N THR A 321 -6.59 -11.26 -3.99
CA THR A 321 -5.41 -11.87 -4.60
C THR A 321 -5.48 -13.38 -4.43
N THR A 322 -5.23 -14.14 -5.50
CA THR A 322 -5.25 -15.60 -5.40
C THR A 322 -4.11 -16.10 -4.51
N LEU A 323 -4.41 -17.14 -3.74
CA LEU A 323 -3.47 -17.88 -2.93
C LEU A 323 -2.38 -18.50 -3.81
N TYR A 324 -1.14 -18.39 -3.33
CA TYR A 324 0.03 -19.03 -3.90
C TYR A 324 -0.01 -20.55 -3.69
N GLU A 325 0.50 -21.36 -4.61
CA GLU A 325 0.95 -22.70 -4.21
C GLU A 325 2.08 -22.57 -3.18
N ILE A 326 2.11 -23.47 -2.19
CA ILE A 326 3.05 -23.41 -1.07
C ILE A 326 3.79 -24.73 -0.84
N VAL A 327 4.99 -24.63 -0.27
CA VAL A 327 5.73 -25.78 0.29
C VAL A 327 5.27 -26.04 1.73
N LEU A 328 4.90 -27.28 2.03
CA LEU A 328 4.29 -27.64 3.32
C LEU A 328 5.29 -27.75 4.49
N ASP A 329 6.60 -27.94 4.25
CA ASP A 329 7.65 -28.02 5.30
C ASP A 329 9.10 -27.85 4.74
N PRO A 330 10.10 -27.31 5.50
CA PRO A 330 10.01 -26.74 6.83
C PRO A 330 10.31 -25.24 6.93
N TRP A 331 9.48 -24.60 7.75
CA TRP A 331 9.50 -23.24 8.27
C TRP A 331 9.59 -22.06 7.29
N PRO A 332 8.71 -21.06 7.42
CA PRO A 332 8.82 -19.82 6.66
C PRO A 332 10.14 -19.12 6.98
N ARG A 333 11.03 -18.98 5.99
CA ARG A 333 12.09 -17.95 6.06
C ARG A 333 11.38 -16.61 6.25
N ASP A 334 11.73 -15.90 7.32
CA ASP A 334 11.25 -14.53 7.59
C ASP A 334 9.73 -14.34 7.84
N GLY A 335 9.00 -15.43 8.08
CA GLY A 335 7.64 -15.42 8.63
C GLY A 335 6.50 -15.30 7.60
N TYR A 336 6.73 -15.70 6.34
CA TYR A 336 5.72 -15.89 5.30
C TYR A 336 5.91 -17.19 4.53
N GLU A 337 4.84 -17.68 3.91
CA GLU A 337 4.79 -18.95 3.20
C GLU A 337 5.65 -18.92 1.91
N GLN A 338 6.35 -20.02 1.63
CA GLN A 338 7.26 -20.14 0.48
C GLN A 338 6.56 -20.82 -0.69
N ARG A 339 6.79 -20.26 -1.88
CA ARG A 339 6.37 -20.88 -3.14
C ARG A 339 7.28 -22.04 -3.53
N PRO A 340 6.77 -23.08 -4.19
CA PRO A 340 7.58 -24.20 -4.70
C PRO A 340 8.68 -23.81 -5.69
N ASP A 341 8.47 -22.72 -6.45
CA ASP A 341 9.42 -22.19 -7.42
C ASP A 341 10.49 -21.26 -6.79
N GLY A 342 10.38 -20.98 -5.48
CA GLY A 342 11.23 -20.01 -4.79
C GLY A 342 11.00 -18.55 -5.22
N GLY A 343 10.00 -18.29 -6.06
CA GLY A 343 9.62 -16.96 -6.50
C GLY A 343 9.01 -16.13 -5.37
N GLU A 344 9.05 -14.82 -5.54
CA GLU A 344 8.45 -13.86 -4.61
C GLU A 344 7.62 -12.84 -5.40
N ASN A 345 6.55 -12.36 -4.76
CA ASN A 345 5.83 -11.18 -5.22
C ASN A 345 6.05 -10.08 -4.19
N ILE A 346 6.83 -9.07 -4.55
CA ILE A 346 7.19 -7.95 -3.68
C ILE A 346 6.84 -6.64 -4.36
N GLY A 347 6.20 -5.77 -3.60
CA GLY A 347 5.81 -4.46 -4.06
C GLY A 347 5.52 -3.51 -2.92
N PHE A 348 5.13 -2.30 -3.30
CA PHE A 348 4.65 -1.29 -2.37
C PHE A 348 3.37 -0.66 -2.91
N SER A 349 2.57 -0.07 -2.03
CA SER A 349 1.35 0.64 -2.43
C SER A 349 1.17 1.92 -1.66
N PHE A 350 0.28 2.75 -2.18
CA PHE A 350 -0.16 3.99 -1.56
C PHE A 350 -1.64 3.92 -1.27
N GLU A 351 -2.00 4.41 -0.09
CA GLU A 351 -3.37 4.75 0.29
C GLU A 351 -3.33 5.90 1.30
N VAL A 352 -4.45 6.60 1.41
CA VAL A 352 -4.67 7.59 2.46
C VAL A 352 -5.73 7.04 3.40
N SER A 353 -5.29 6.41 4.50
CA SER A 353 -6.19 5.78 5.46
C SER A 353 -7.14 6.79 6.12
N LYS A 354 -8.44 6.46 6.16
CA LYS A 354 -9.47 7.19 6.94
C LYS A 354 -9.09 7.28 8.42
N GLY A 355 -8.35 6.29 8.92
CA GLY A 355 -7.85 6.25 10.29
C GLY A 355 -6.93 7.43 10.66
N LEU A 356 -6.22 8.02 9.70
CA LEU A 356 -5.32 9.16 9.96
C LEU A 356 -6.10 10.39 10.45
N ARG A 357 -7.28 10.65 9.88
CA ARG A 357 -8.19 11.72 10.34
C ARG A 357 -8.61 11.50 11.78
N ASN A 358 -9.02 10.28 12.10
CA ASN A 358 -9.46 9.90 13.45
C ASN A 358 -8.31 10.00 14.46
N ALA A 359 -7.11 9.54 14.08
CA ALA A 359 -5.92 9.61 14.90
C ALA A 359 -5.53 11.07 15.22
N LYS A 360 -5.56 11.95 14.22
CA LYS A 360 -5.29 13.38 14.40
C LYS A 360 -6.31 14.07 15.30
N LYS A 361 -7.61 13.80 15.09
CA LYS A 361 -8.69 14.34 15.95
C LYS A 361 -8.49 13.92 17.41
N ARG A 362 -8.30 12.63 17.67
CA ARG A 362 -8.06 12.10 19.03
C ARG A 362 -6.79 12.66 19.66
N GLU A 363 -5.74 12.88 18.87
CA GLU A 363 -4.53 13.52 19.36
C GLU A 363 -4.78 14.96 19.81
N TRP A 364 -5.49 15.75 18.99
CA TRP A 364 -5.86 17.13 19.34
C TRP A 364 -6.72 17.17 20.62
N GLU A 365 -7.75 16.32 20.72
CA GLU A 365 -8.60 16.21 21.90
C GLU A 365 -7.80 15.90 23.17
N ARG A 366 -6.83 14.97 23.10
CA ARG A 366 -5.94 14.67 24.22
C ARG A 366 -5.02 15.84 24.57
N GLN A 367 -4.50 16.56 23.58
CA GLN A 367 -3.66 17.74 23.82
C GLN A 367 -4.47 18.85 24.51
N GLU A 368 -5.70 19.12 24.06
CA GLU A 368 -6.60 20.09 24.68
C GLU A 368 -7.02 19.68 26.09
N TYR A 369 -7.36 18.40 26.30
CA TYR A 369 -7.64 17.87 27.64
C TYR A 369 -6.45 18.10 28.58
N ARG A 370 -5.22 17.80 28.14
CA ARG A 370 -3.98 18.02 28.92
C ARG A 370 -3.72 19.50 29.22
N LYS A 371 -4.06 20.42 28.31
CA LYS A 371 -3.95 21.86 28.55
C LYS A 371 -4.95 22.32 29.61
N ARG A 372 -6.21 21.87 29.53
CA ARG A 372 -7.28 22.23 30.48
C ARG A 372 -7.06 21.66 31.89
N HIS A 373 -6.52 20.45 31.97
CA HIS A 373 -6.29 19.74 33.24
C HIS A 373 -4.82 19.79 33.68
N ARG A 374 -4.02 20.68 33.10
CA ARG A 374 -2.65 20.89 33.56
C ARG A 374 -2.75 21.44 34.99
N PRO A 375 -2.23 20.74 36.02
CA PRO A 375 -2.28 21.27 37.37
C PRO A 375 -1.57 22.63 37.36
N GLN A 376 -2.27 23.68 37.81
CA GLN A 376 -1.65 24.98 38.00
C GLN A 376 -0.41 24.77 38.88
N ARG A 377 0.76 25.03 38.31
CA ARG A 377 2.03 25.06 39.06
C ARG A 377 1.96 26.27 39.99
N GLY A 378 1.29 26.10 41.14
CA GLY A 378 1.09 27.19 42.11
C GLY A 378 0.49 26.76 43.46
N GLY A 379 0.07 25.50 43.63
CA GLY A 379 -0.40 25.01 44.93
C GLY A 379 0.71 24.31 45.74
N PRO A 380 0.83 24.54 47.06
CA PRO A 380 1.83 23.86 47.87
C PRO A 380 1.64 22.35 47.80
N ARG A 381 2.71 21.62 47.46
CA ARG A 381 2.72 20.15 47.35
C ARG A 381 2.35 19.52 48.69
N LYS A 382 1.07 19.20 48.90
CA LYS A 382 0.68 18.15 49.84
C LYS A 382 0.78 16.82 49.12
N ARG A 383 1.78 16.02 49.46
CA ARG A 383 1.83 14.60 49.10
C ARG A 383 0.59 13.91 49.67
N ARG A 384 -0.36 13.53 48.81
CA ARG A 384 -1.31 12.46 49.11
C ARG A 384 -1.21 11.41 48.01
N SER A 385 -0.74 10.23 48.43
CA SER A 385 -0.94 8.95 47.75
C SER A 385 -2.43 8.71 47.64
N LEU A 386 -2.96 8.54 46.43
CA LEU A 386 -4.23 7.87 46.18
C LEU A 386 -4.12 7.12 44.86
N TYR A 387 -4.16 5.79 44.97
CA TYR A 387 -4.70 4.92 43.94
C TYR A 387 -6.14 5.39 43.65
N VAL A 388 -6.48 5.60 42.38
CA VAL A 388 -7.87 5.64 41.93
C VAL A 388 -7.94 4.86 40.62
N SER A 389 -8.69 3.77 40.68
CA SER A 389 -9.13 2.94 39.57
C SER A 389 -10.25 3.64 38.80
N ASP A 390 -10.46 3.16 37.57
CA ASP A 390 -11.70 3.26 36.79
C ASP A 390 -11.96 4.57 36.02
N VAL A 391 -11.58 4.53 34.75
CA VAL A 391 -12.38 5.10 33.67
C VAL A 391 -12.48 4.00 32.60
N GLU A 392 -13.62 3.31 32.54
CA GLU A 392 -13.93 2.46 31.39
C GLU A 392 -14.14 3.35 30.15
N PRO A 393 -13.46 3.08 29.02
CA PRO A 393 -13.80 3.70 27.77
C PRO A 393 -15.01 2.99 27.17
N ASP A 394 -16.03 3.78 26.89
CA ASP A 394 -17.19 3.46 26.06
C ASP A 394 -16.76 2.72 24.77
N HIS A 395 -17.16 1.46 24.66
CA HIS A 395 -16.93 0.59 23.51
C HIS A 395 -17.91 0.93 22.39
N GLY A 396 -17.72 2.08 21.74
CA GLY A 396 -18.29 2.32 20.42
C GLY A 396 -17.76 1.29 19.42
N SER A 397 -18.66 0.69 18.63
CA SER A 397 -18.42 -0.43 17.70
C SER A 397 -17.10 -0.33 16.92
N ASP A 398 -16.28 -1.38 17.04
CA ASP A 398 -14.93 -1.55 16.47
C ASP A 398 -14.90 -1.67 14.93
N ASP A 399 -16.03 -1.57 14.24
CA ASP A 399 -16.12 -1.80 12.78
C ASP A 399 -15.46 -0.70 11.93
N ASP A 400 -15.23 0.49 12.50
CA ASP A 400 -14.53 1.60 11.84
C ASP A 400 -13.01 1.61 12.09
N TYR A 401 -12.48 0.64 12.84
CA TYR A 401 -11.04 0.49 13.11
C TYR A 401 -10.46 -0.73 12.37
N MET A 402 -10.52 -0.69 11.03
CA MET A 402 -9.62 -1.47 10.21
C MET A 402 -8.32 -0.65 10.00
N PRO A 403 -7.14 -1.18 10.39
CA PRO A 403 -5.87 -0.55 10.07
C PRO A 403 -5.59 -0.54 8.58
#